data_AF-A0A7W8BL77-F1
#
_entry.id   AF-A0A7W8BL77-F1
#
_cell.length_a   1.000
_cell.length_b   1.000
_cell.length_c   1.000
_cell.angle_alpha   90.00
_cell.angle_beta   90.00
_cell.angle_gamma   90.00
#
_symmetry.space_group_name_H-M   'P 1'
#
loop_
_entity.id
_entity.type
_entity.pdbx_description
1 polymer ?
#
loop_
_entity_poly.entity_id
_entity_poly.type
_entity_poly.pdbx_seq_one_letter_code
_entity_poly.pdbx_strand_id
1 'polypeptide(L)'
;MSPLAMGGPALFIGTDTDYVALVRPELDPQDPGVRRAAEQAGVAPEELAGSGDTWAVLFEHGGEGDGFELPGVRDAEPVGFARLLRDELTAASGPFTVDGGAVLRLDARPSGADAYAFTAYVTPPDDAGTPLTVETGPLPVAGLLADLDAFLGSLA
;
A
#
# COMPACT_ATOMS: atom_id res chain seq x y z
N MET A 1 -0.24 9.71 -16.00
CA MET A 1 1.17 9.32 -15.76
C MET A 1 1.15 7.83 -15.51
N SER A 2 2.10 7.05 -16.05
CA SER A 2 2.19 5.64 -15.67
C SER A 2 2.55 5.57 -14.19
N PRO A 3 1.92 4.71 -13.38
CA PRO A 3 2.41 4.46 -12.04
C PRO A 3 3.88 4.06 -12.19
N LEU A 4 4.75 4.71 -11.41
CA LEU A 4 6.14 4.28 -11.29
C LEU A 4 6.09 2.77 -11.08
N ALA A 5 6.70 2.00 -11.98
CA ALA A 5 6.96 0.60 -11.74
C ALA A 5 8.00 0.56 -10.61
N MET A 6 7.54 0.81 -9.39
CA MET A 6 8.29 0.55 -8.19
C MET A 6 8.52 -0.96 -8.21
N GLY A 7 9.77 -1.37 -8.36
CA GLY A 7 10.10 -2.78 -8.19
C GLY A 7 9.66 -3.22 -6.80
N GLY A 8 9.31 -4.50 -6.66
CA GLY A 8 8.96 -5.10 -5.39
C GLY A 8 7.45 -5.25 -5.09
N PRO A 9 7.14 -5.82 -3.93
CA PRO A 9 5.77 -6.07 -3.48
C PRO A 9 4.95 -4.78 -3.38
N ALA A 10 3.76 -4.78 -3.98
CA ALA A 10 2.83 -3.66 -3.92
C ALA A 10 1.38 -4.15 -3.87
N LEU A 11 0.60 -3.61 -2.94
CA LEU A 11 -0.84 -3.80 -2.86
C LEU A 11 -1.52 -2.45 -3.03
N PHE A 12 -2.29 -2.27 -4.10
CA PHE A 12 -3.04 -1.06 -4.38
C PHE A 12 -4.53 -1.26 -4.05
N ILE A 13 -5.12 -0.29 -3.37
CA ILE A 13 -6.54 -0.27 -3.04
C ILE A 13 -7.07 1.09 -3.47
N GLY A 14 -7.61 1.15 -4.68
CA GLY A 14 -8.27 2.33 -5.18
C GLY A 14 -8.26 2.48 -6.68
N THR A 15 -8.59 3.68 -7.11
CA THR A 15 -8.57 4.11 -8.51
C THR A 15 -7.30 4.89 -8.81
N ASP A 16 -7.12 5.25 -10.08
CA ASP A 16 -5.95 6.02 -10.54
C ASP A 16 -5.81 7.40 -9.88
N THR A 17 -6.86 7.95 -9.26
CA THR A 17 -6.87 9.29 -8.65
C THR A 17 -7.08 9.30 -7.15
N ASP A 18 -7.51 8.16 -6.61
CA ASP A 18 -7.84 8.00 -5.19
C ASP A 18 -7.50 6.58 -4.77
N TYR A 19 -6.33 6.41 -4.15
CA TYR A 19 -5.85 5.10 -3.71
C TYR A 19 -5.07 5.18 -2.41
N VAL A 20 -4.98 4.02 -1.75
CA VAL A 20 -3.93 3.74 -0.78
C VAL A 20 -3.14 2.53 -1.27
N ALA A 21 -1.82 2.58 -1.15
CA ALA A 21 -0.94 1.52 -1.56
C ALA A 21 0.04 1.17 -0.45
N LEU A 22 0.18 -0.12 -0.18
CA LEU A 22 1.20 -0.67 0.69
C LEU A 22 2.31 -1.25 -0.18
N VAL A 23 3.47 -0.63 -0.13
CA VAL A 23 4.58 -0.95 -1.05
C VAL A 23 5.86 -1.23 -0.27
N ARG A 24 6.66 -2.14 -0.79
CA ARG A 24 8.05 -2.31 -0.37
C ARG A 24 8.95 -1.97 -1.55
N PRO A 25 9.39 -0.70 -1.65
CA PRO A 25 10.12 -0.22 -2.82
C PRO A 25 11.44 -0.99 -2.99
N GLU A 26 11.64 -1.57 -4.16
CA GLU A 26 12.97 -1.94 -4.62
C GLU A 26 13.64 -0.71 -5.22
N LEU A 27 14.76 -0.31 -4.62
CA LEU A 27 15.54 0.83 -5.10
C LEU A 27 16.41 0.37 -6.28
N ASP A 28 16.26 1.02 -7.43
CA ASP A 28 17.11 0.79 -8.61
C ASP A 28 18.45 1.50 -8.40
N PRO A 29 19.61 0.81 -8.46
CA PRO A 29 20.92 1.46 -8.32
C PRO A 29 21.22 2.48 -9.42
N GLN A 30 20.50 2.42 -10.55
CA GLN A 30 20.62 3.37 -11.64
C GLN A 30 19.75 4.62 -11.43
N ASP A 31 18.85 4.62 -10.43
CA ASP A 31 18.01 5.77 -10.13
C ASP A 31 18.86 6.99 -9.73
N PRO A 32 18.65 8.17 -10.35
CA PRO A 32 19.43 9.37 -10.02
C PRO A 32 19.34 9.80 -8.55
N GLY A 33 18.20 9.55 -7.88
CA GLY A 33 18.00 9.80 -6.47
C GLY A 33 18.82 8.84 -5.60
N VAL A 34 18.78 7.53 -5.89
CA VAL A 34 19.59 6.51 -5.21
C VAL A 34 21.08 6.79 -5.36
N ARG A 35 21.53 7.12 -6.56
CA ARG A 35 22.94 7.46 -6.82
C ARG A 35 23.39 8.69 -6.05
N ARG A 36 22.54 9.72 -5.96
CA ARG A 36 22.82 10.94 -5.20
C ARG A 36 22.86 10.67 -3.70
N ALA A 37 21.96 9.84 -3.19
CA ALA A 37 21.96 9.43 -1.79
C ALA A 37 23.21 8.60 -1.44
N ALA A 38 23.62 7.68 -2.32
CA ALA A 38 24.80 6.85 -2.15
C ALA A 38 26.09 7.69 -2.11
N GLU A 39 26.21 8.66 -3.01
CA GLU A 39 27.32 9.62 -3.02
C GLU A 39 27.40 10.41 -1.70
N GLN A 40 26.26 10.87 -1.18
CA GLN A 40 26.20 11.61 0.09
C GLN A 40 26.55 10.73 1.30
N ALA A 41 26.13 9.47 1.27
CA ALA A 41 26.41 8.49 2.32
C ALA A 41 27.83 7.90 2.21
N GLY A 42 28.53 8.11 1.09
CA GLY A 42 29.87 7.57 0.84
C GLY A 42 29.88 6.05 0.62
N VAL A 43 28.77 5.49 0.14
CA VAL A 43 28.58 4.05 -0.14
C VAL A 43 28.32 3.83 -1.63
N ALA A 44 28.40 2.59 -2.11
CA ALA A 44 28.01 2.28 -3.48
C ALA A 44 26.48 2.36 -3.67
N PRO A 45 25.95 2.80 -4.82
CA PRO A 45 24.51 2.76 -5.10
C PRO A 45 23.90 1.37 -4.91
N GLU A 46 24.66 0.31 -5.19
CA GLU A 46 24.29 -1.09 -4.98
C GLU A 46 24.13 -1.47 -3.51
N GLU A 47 24.67 -0.68 -2.58
CA GLU A 47 24.47 -0.87 -1.12
C GLU A 47 23.20 -0.21 -0.60
N LEU A 48 22.69 0.81 -1.32
CA LEU A 48 21.36 1.38 -1.07
C LEU A 48 20.28 0.69 -1.88
N ALA A 49 20.63 0.21 -3.07
CA ALA A 49 19.75 -0.52 -3.96
C ALA A 49 19.54 -1.96 -3.51
N GLY A 50 18.32 -2.45 -3.67
CA GLY A 50 17.93 -3.78 -3.24
C GLY A 50 16.46 -3.82 -2.84
N SER A 51 16.01 -4.98 -2.36
CA SER A 51 14.74 -5.13 -1.67
C SER A 51 14.74 -4.13 -0.51
N GLY A 52 13.97 -3.05 -0.59
CA GLY A 52 13.87 -2.13 0.53
C GLY A 52 13.40 -2.90 1.75
N ASP A 53 14.15 -2.87 2.84
CA ASP A 53 13.73 -3.52 4.09
C ASP A 53 12.59 -2.76 4.79
N THR A 54 12.20 -1.62 4.22
CA THR A 54 11.22 -0.70 4.79
C THR A 54 9.98 -0.67 3.91
N TRP A 55 8.85 -0.98 4.53
CA TRP A 55 7.54 -0.79 3.95
C TRP A 55 7.19 0.70 3.91
N ALA A 56 6.39 1.11 2.95
CA ALA A 56 5.84 2.45 2.86
C ALA A 56 4.34 2.39 2.54
N VAL A 57 3.62 3.40 3.02
CA VAL A 57 2.24 3.67 2.61
C VAL A 57 2.28 4.87 1.69
N LEU A 58 1.75 4.69 0.49
CA LEU A 58 1.47 5.78 -0.44
C LEU A 58 -0.04 5.99 -0.49
N PHE A 59 -0.47 7.21 -0.64
CA PHE A 59 -1.88 7.52 -0.85
C PHE A 59 -2.02 8.68 -1.82
N GLU A 60 -3.10 8.64 -2.60
CA GLU A 60 -3.50 9.74 -3.47
C GLU A 60 -4.94 10.09 -3.15
N HIS A 61 -5.24 11.39 -3.09
CA HIS A 61 -6.59 11.89 -2.96
C HIS A 61 -6.80 13.10 -3.87
N GLY A 62 -7.77 13.03 -4.77
CA GLY A 62 -8.06 14.13 -5.70
C GLY A 62 -6.89 14.49 -6.64
N GLY A 63 -5.99 13.55 -6.92
CA GLY A 63 -4.82 13.78 -7.76
C GLY A 63 -3.58 14.31 -7.04
N GLU A 64 -3.64 14.51 -5.71
CA GLU A 64 -2.49 14.86 -4.88
C GLU A 64 -2.02 13.62 -4.12
N GLY A 65 -0.80 13.17 -4.43
CA GLY A 65 -0.17 11.98 -3.85
C GLY A 65 0.89 12.31 -2.82
N ASP A 66 0.90 11.57 -1.72
CA ASP A 66 1.92 11.65 -0.66
C ASP A 66 2.15 10.24 -0.06
N GLY A 67 3.08 10.12 0.88
CA GLY A 67 3.37 8.85 1.52
C GLY A 67 4.41 8.93 2.62
N PHE A 68 4.56 7.84 3.37
CA PHE A 68 5.52 7.75 4.46
C PHE A 68 6.02 6.33 4.66
N GLU A 69 7.22 6.23 5.21
CA GLU A 69 7.89 4.98 5.54
C GLU A 69 7.38 4.40 6.86
N LEU A 70 7.41 3.08 6.96
CA LEU A 70 7.00 2.28 8.12
C LEU A 70 8.22 1.55 8.71
N PRO A 71 9.13 2.26 9.39
CA PRO A 71 10.31 1.63 9.97
C PRO A 71 9.90 0.59 11.01
N GLY A 72 10.43 -0.63 10.87
CA GLY A 72 10.18 -1.73 11.80
C GLY A 72 8.97 -2.61 11.47
N VAL A 73 8.22 -2.29 10.41
CA VAL A 73 7.20 -3.20 9.85
C VAL A 73 7.90 -4.34 9.12
N ARG A 74 7.54 -5.56 9.49
CA ARG A 74 7.98 -6.84 8.91
C ARG A 74 6.93 -7.33 7.94
N ASP A 75 7.33 -8.15 6.98
CA ASP A 75 6.45 -8.74 5.97
C ASP A 75 5.22 -9.46 6.55
N ALA A 76 5.31 -9.98 7.78
CA ALA A 76 4.19 -10.63 8.46
C ALA A 76 2.98 -9.70 8.67
N GLU A 77 3.18 -8.40 8.86
CA GLU A 77 2.08 -7.45 9.07
C GLU A 77 1.31 -7.14 7.77
N PRO A 78 1.97 -6.74 6.65
CA PRO A 78 1.32 -6.63 5.34
C PRO A 78 0.66 -7.94 4.87
N VAL A 79 1.29 -9.09 5.10
CA VAL A 79 0.70 -10.41 4.81
C VAL A 79 -0.57 -10.64 5.64
N GLY A 80 -0.53 -10.32 6.93
CA GLY A 80 -1.69 -10.44 7.82
C GLY A 80 -2.85 -9.57 7.36
N PHE A 81 -2.58 -8.31 7.06
CA PHE A 81 -3.56 -7.36 6.53
C PHE A 81 -4.19 -7.84 5.21
N ALA A 82 -3.37 -8.25 4.23
CA ALA A 82 -3.86 -8.71 2.94
C ALA A 82 -4.71 -10.00 3.07
N ARG A 83 -4.33 -10.92 3.96
CA ARG A 83 -5.12 -12.12 4.24
C ARG A 83 -6.46 -11.79 4.89
N LEU A 84 -6.49 -10.90 5.88
CA LEU A 84 -7.74 -10.47 6.51
C LEU A 84 -8.67 -9.81 5.50
N LEU A 85 -8.16 -8.92 4.65
CA LEU A 85 -8.96 -8.29 3.60
C LEU A 85 -9.52 -9.30 2.59
N ARG A 86 -8.71 -10.28 2.19
CA ARG A 86 -9.12 -11.36 1.28
C ARG A 86 -10.23 -12.22 1.90
N ASP A 87 -10.07 -12.60 3.17
CA ASP A 87 -11.03 -13.44 3.88
C ASP A 87 -12.37 -12.71 4.05
N GLU A 88 -12.33 -11.42 4.45
CA GLU A 88 -13.52 -10.58 4.53
C GLU A 88 -14.21 -10.43 3.17
N LEU A 89 -13.47 -10.11 2.10
CA LEU A 89 -14.05 -10.00 0.75
C LEU A 89 -14.70 -11.30 0.26
N THR A 90 -14.17 -12.45 0.66
CA THR A 90 -14.72 -13.76 0.28
C THR A 90 -15.97 -14.11 1.08
N ALA A 91 -16.05 -13.68 2.34
CA ALA A 91 -17.14 -14.01 3.25
C ALA A 91 -18.27 -12.96 3.28
N ALA A 92 -17.97 -11.71 2.89
CA ALA A 92 -18.83 -10.58 3.15
C ALA A 92 -20.12 -10.58 2.31
N SER A 93 -21.24 -10.29 2.99
CA SER A 93 -22.54 -9.97 2.39
C SER A 93 -23.02 -8.55 2.75
N GLY A 94 -22.12 -7.75 3.35
CA GLY A 94 -22.41 -6.43 3.91
C GLY A 94 -21.14 -5.67 4.28
N PRO A 95 -21.26 -4.50 4.94
CA PRO A 95 -20.11 -3.70 5.35
C PRO A 95 -19.19 -4.43 6.33
N PHE A 96 -17.89 -4.17 6.23
CA PHE A 96 -16.89 -4.72 7.13
C PHE A 96 -15.73 -3.73 7.35
N THR A 97 -14.88 -4.02 8.32
CA THR A 97 -13.69 -3.22 8.63
C THR A 97 -12.48 -4.14 8.72
N VAL A 98 -11.37 -3.73 8.11
CA VAL A 98 -10.07 -4.38 8.23
C VAL A 98 -9.11 -3.45 8.94
N ASP A 99 -8.51 -3.93 10.02
CA ASP A 99 -7.50 -3.22 10.78
C ASP A 99 -6.10 -3.72 10.37
N GLY A 100 -5.31 -2.83 9.78
CA GLY A 100 -3.90 -3.04 9.41
C GLY A 100 -2.92 -2.58 10.49
N GLY A 101 -3.40 -2.35 11.71
CA GLY A 101 -2.63 -1.85 12.84
C GLY A 101 -2.72 -0.33 12.99
N ALA A 102 -1.70 0.27 13.62
CA ALA A 102 -1.71 1.69 13.98
C ALA A 102 -1.76 2.65 12.78
N VAL A 103 -1.46 2.17 11.58
CA VAL A 103 -1.17 3.01 10.41
C VAL A 103 -2.30 3.01 9.39
N LEU A 104 -3.01 1.90 9.22
CA LEU A 104 -4.01 1.75 8.17
C LEU A 104 -5.23 1.02 8.70
N ARG A 105 -6.39 1.63 8.53
CA ARG A 105 -7.69 0.98 8.70
C ARG A 105 -8.52 1.17 7.43
N LEU A 106 -9.23 0.12 7.02
CA LEU A 106 -10.18 0.17 5.92
C LEU A 106 -11.60 -0.07 6.43
N ASP A 107 -12.51 0.83 6.11
CA ASP A 107 -13.94 0.53 6.19
C ASP A 107 -14.46 0.26 4.78
N ALA A 108 -15.08 -0.90 4.58
CA ALA A 108 -15.61 -1.35 3.30
C ALA A 108 -17.13 -1.34 3.32
N ARG A 109 -17.75 -0.86 2.24
CA ARG A 109 -19.20 -0.90 2.04
C ARG A 109 -19.57 -1.44 0.67
N PRO A 110 -20.63 -2.25 0.54
CA PRO A 110 -21.10 -2.72 -0.77
C PRO A 110 -21.43 -1.53 -1.69
N SER A 111 -20.99 -1.61 -2.94
CA SER A 111 -21.18 -0.57 -3.96
C SER A 111 -21.52 -1.20 -5.31
N GLY A 112 -22.65 -1.92 -5.35
CA GLY A 112 -23.09 -2.70 -6.51
C GLY A 112 -23.16 -4.19 -6.21
N ALA A 113 -23.36 -5.02 -7.25
CA ALA A 113 -23.52 -6.46 -7.08
C ALA A 113 -22.22 -7.17 -6.69
N ASP A 114 -21.07 -6.72 -7.19
CA ASP A 114 -19.77 -7.38 -7.04
C ASP A 114 -18.63 -6.37 -6.80
N ALA A 115 -18.92 -5.30 -6.07
CA ALA A 115 -17.95 -4.24 -5.80
C ALA A 115 -18.11 -3.67 -4.39
N TYR A 116 -16.99 -3.22 -3.81
CA TYR A 116 -16.94 -2.51 -2.54
C TYR A 116 -16.30 -1.14 -2.72
N ALA A 117 -16.87 -0.13 -2.07
CA ALA A 117 -16.20 1.14 -1.87
C ALA A 117 -15.47 1.11 -0.53
N PHE A 118 -14.23 1.61 -0.49
CA PHE A 118 -13.45 1.68 0.73
C PHE A 118 -13.21 3.11 1.16
N THR A 119 -13.20 3.29 2.47
CA THR A 119 -12.67 4.47 3.15
C THR A 119 -11.42 4.02 3.90
N ALA A 120 -10.27 4.50 3.47
CA ALA A 120 -9.00 4.27 4.14
C ALA A 120 -8.73 5.39 5.14
N TYR A 121 -8.43 5.00 6.38
CA TYR A 121 -7.93 5.90 7.42
C TYR A 121 -6.44 5.61 7.58
N VAL A 122 -5.63 6.57 7.15
CA VAL A 122 -4.18 6.48 7.14
C VAL A 122 -3.64 7.37 8.25
N THR A 123 -2.91 6.80 9.20
CA THR A 123 -2.32 7.54 10.32
C THR A 123 -0.79 7.55 10.17
N PRO A 124 -0.19 8.67 9.74
CA PRO A 124 1.25 8.80 9.70
C PRO A 124 1.87 8.65 11.10
N PRO A 125 3.01 7.96 11.25
CA PRO A 125 3.65 7.78 12.55
C PRO A 125 4.10 9.11 13.18
N ASP A 126 4.48 10.09 12.35
CA ASP A 126 4.93 11.41 12.80
C ASP A 126 3.78 12.37 13.14
N ASP A 127 2.54 12.05 12.73
CA ASP A 127 1.33 12.82 13.03
C ASP A 127 0.19 11.89 13.45
N ALA A 128 0.38 11.22 14.58
CA ALA A 128 -0.58 10.28 15.15
C ALA A 128 -1.90 10.93 15.61
N GLY A 129 -2.06 12.26 15.45
CA GLY A 129 -3.18 13.02 15.99
C GLY A 129 -4.40 13.12 15.07
N THR A 130 -4.24 12.99 13.74
CA THR A 130 -5.36 13.09 12.79
C THR A 130 -5.17 12.13 11.62
N PRO A 131 -6.00 11.07 11.50
CA PRO A 131 -5.93 10.19 10.34
C PRO A 131 -6.38 10.91 9.07
N LEU A 132 -5.61 10.73 8.01
CA LEU A 132 -5.96 11.12 6.65
C LEU A 132 -7.03 10.15 6.13
N THR A 133 -8.07 10.69 5.53
CA THR A 133 -9.17 9.89 4.98
C THR A 133 -9.09 9.87 3.46
N VAL A 134 -9.07 8.68 2.87
CA VAL A 134 -9.06 8.49 1.41
C VAL A 134 -10.24 7.61 1.01
N GLU A 135 -11.09 8.12 0.12
CA GLU A 135 -12.21 7.34 -0.44
C GLU A 135 -11.78 6.74 -1.78
N THR A 136 -11.59 5.42 -1.82
CA THR A 136 -10.89 4.77 -2.93
C THR A 136 -11.81 4.38 -4.10
N GLY A 137 -13.08 4.81 -4.06
CA GLY A 137 -14.11 4.48 -5.06
C GLY A 137 -14.56 3.01 -5.03
N PRO A 138 -15.54 2.62 -5.87
CA PRO A 138 -15.96 1.23 -5.98
C PRO A 138 -14.91 0.39 -6.72
N LEU A 139 -14.43 -0.66 -6.04
CA LEU A 139 -13.48 -1.63 -6.59
C LEU A 139 -14.18 -2.97 -6.87
N PRO A 140 -14.02 -3.56 -8.07
CA PRO A 140 -14.51 -4.89 -8.36
C PRO A 140 -13.86 -5.94 -7.45
N VAL A 141 -14.67 -6.75 -6.76
CA VAL A 141 -14.20 -7.76 -5.80
C VAL A 141 -13.25 -8.76 -6.46
N ALA A 142 -13.58 -9.23 -7.66
CA ALA A 142 -12.76 -10.21 -8.38
C ALA A 142 -11.37 -9.66 -8.74
N GLY A 143 -11.28 -8.37 -9.12
CA GLY A 143 -9.99 -7.71 -9.41
C GLY A 143 -9.16 -7.58 -8.15
N LEU A 144 -9.76 -7.05 -7.08
CA LEU A 144 -9.08 -6.88 -5.80
C LEU A 144 -8.59 -8.21 -5.20
N LEU A 145 -9.36 -9.30 -5.32
CA LEU A 145 -8.92 -10.63 -4.89
C LEU A 145 -7.71 -11.13 -5.70
N ALA A 146 -7.67 -10.86 -7.01
CA ALA A 146 -6.52 -11.22 -7.84
C ALA A 146 -5.28 -10.40 -7.45
N ASP A 147 -5.43 -9.11 -7.18
CA ASP A 147 -4.34 -8.23 -6.74
C ASP A 147 -3.81 -8.66 -5.37
N LEU A 148 -4.69 -9.07 -4.44
CA LEU A 148 -4.31 -9.63 -3.14
C LEU A 148 -3.52 -10.94 -3.27
N ASP A 149 -3.96 -11.84 -4.16
CA ASP A 149 -3.27 -13.11 -4.40
C ASP A 149 -1.88 -12.87 -5.05
N ALA A 150 -1.78 -11.93 -5.98
CA ALA A 150 -0.51 -11.53 -6.59
C ALA A 150 0.45 -10.90 -5.56
N PHE A 151 -0.05 -10.00 -4.72
CA PHE A 151 0.70 -9.39 -3.64
C PHE A 151 1.24 -10.44 -2.65
N LEU A 152 0.37 -11.34 -2.17
CA LEU A 152 0.77 -12.42 -1.28
C LEU A 152 1.79 -13.37 -1.92
N GLY A 153 1.70 -13.60 -3.23
CA GLY A 153 2.67 -14.39 -3.99
C GLY A 153 4.03 -13.70 -4.14
N SER A 154 4.07 -12.36 -4.19
CA SER A 154 5.32 -11.59 -4.28
C SER A 154 6.16 -11.57 -2.99
N LEU A 155 5.55 -11.96 -1.87
CA LEU A 155 6.16 -12.01 -0.53
C LEU A 155 6.60 -13.43 -0.11
N ALA A 156 6.40 -14.42 -0.97
CA ALA A 156 6.62 -15.84 -0.69
C ALA A 156 8.02 -16.35 -1.11
#